data_AF-A0A8T4TSM4-F1
#
_entry.id   AF-A0A8T4TSM4-F1
#
_cell.length_a   1.000
_cell.length_b   1.000
_cell.length_c   1.000
_cell.angle_alpha   90.00
_cell.angle_beta   90.00
_cell.angle_gamma   90.00
#
_symmetry.space_group_name_H-M   'P 1'
#
loop_
_entity.id
_entity.type
_entity.pdbx_description
1 polymer ?
#
loop_
_entity_poly.entity_id
_entity_poly.type
_entity_poly.pdbx_seq_one_letter_code
_entity_poly.pdbx_strand_id
1 'polypeptide(L)'
;MKRYSKKELLQIIQNYSRDLKRTPMMRDITHNKNFPSINRFLKSFGTWNNLLKKAGLEINYINKYSEVELIRILKQVFKQLGRTPKIQDFLENKNLPSPKTYFIHFKKWNNALKIAGLKVNVRKDFTERELLDLLRKKAKKLRRSPKMDDMNSDKNMPSAATYQAYFGSFNKALTVAGLKIKYQFRKWNKEEIIFHLRQKYDELGEPPGIRDFDKDPKTPSKGIVRKLYGNWTNALREADIPVKRFKSKEELITLLRKLAKQFNRIPTIVDLRNNKDIHSTVPFVKHFGNYTKACLMAGLVPNDGRNNNIWKAWQKHCEDMARVLYREIKVQEKEIIKGIPDIYIPNEKLFIDAKTCGYKDFKDQIKKYAIKKHRIEFWLVFKGIETKSKRVKYIYAEELAKKMKGLGEEDLAAKCYQFIKNVYSDDQTTFISRI
;
A
#
# COMPACT_ATOMS: atom_id res chain seq x y z
N MET A 1 -35.48 -39.29 8.55
CA MET A 1 -36.06 -37.98 8.94
C MET A 1 -37.47 -38.19 9.47
N LYS A 2 -37.74 -37.87 10.74
CA LYS A 2 -39.10 -38.02 11.35
C LYS A 2 -40.12 -37.19 10.55
N ARG A 3 -41.17 -37.81 10.02
CA ARG A 3 -42.27 -37.12 9.32
C ARG A 3 -43.31 -36.67 10.35
N TYR A 4 -43.88 -35.48 10.16
CA TYR A 4 -44.95 -34.95 10.99
C TYR A 4 -46.14 -34.63 10.09
N SER A 5 -47.32 -35.05 10.52
CA SER A 5 -48.60 -34.67 9.93
C SER A 5 -48.96 -33.22 10.30
N LYS A 6 -49.89 -32.62 9.54
CA LYS A 6 -50.42 -31.28 9.86
C LYS A 6 -51.05 -31.24 11.26
N LYS A 7 -51.74 -32.31 11.66
CA LYS A 7 -52.39 -32.42 12.98
C LYS A 7 -51.36 -32.42 14.11
N GLU A 8 -50.27 -33.17 13.97
CA GLU A 8 -49.19 -33.20 14.96
C GLU A 8 -48.49 -31.85 15.09
N LEU A 9 -48.24 -31.15 13.99
CA LEU A 9 -47.64 -29.81 14.01
C LEU A 9 -48.55 -28.77 14.70
N LEU A 10 -49.86 -28.85 14.49
CA LEU A 10 -50.82 -27.99 15.21
C LEU A 10 -50.81 -28.29 16.72
N GLN A 11 -50.85 -29.57 17.10
CA GLN A 11 -50.84 -29.98 18.49
C GLN A 11 -49.56 -29.53 19.23
N ILE A 12 -48.41 -29.63 18.57
CA ILE A 12 -47.12 -29.17 19.11
C ILE A 12 -47.17 -27.67 19.44
N ILE A 13 -47.71 -26.85 18.54
CA ILE A 13 -47.77 -25.39 18.73
C ILE A 13 -48.83 -24.98 19.75
N GLN A 14 -49.96 -25.68 19.80
CA GLN A 14 -50.99 -25.46 20.82
C GLN A 14 -50.48 -25.82 22.22
N ASN A 15 -49.83 -26.98 22.37
CA ASN A 15 -49.23 -27.39 23.64
C ASN A 15 -48.18 -26.38 24.08
N TYR A 16 -47.29 -25.99 23.16
CA TYR A 16 -46.24 -25.03 23.48
C TYR A 16 -46.79 -23.63 23.83
N SER A 17 -47.89 -23.21 23.20
CA SER A 17 -48.59 -21.98 23.59
C SER A 17 -49.13 -22.03 25.02
N ARG A 18 -49.63 -23.20 25.46
CA ARG A 18 -50.10 -23.40 26.84
C ARG A 18 -48.92 -23.33 27.82
N ASP A 19 -47.81 -23.99 27.49
CA ASP A 19 -46.60 -23.99 28.31
C ASP A 19 -46.01 -22.59 28.47
N LEU A 20 -45.96 -21.82 27.37
CA LEU A 20 -45.47 -20.44 27.36
C LEU A 20 -46.45 -19.42 27.97
N LYS A 21 -47.72 -19.79 28.17
CA LYS A 21 -48.82 -18.88 28.54
C LYS A 21 -48.94 -17.65 27.62
N ARG A 22 -48.48 -17.75 26.37
CA ARG A 22 -48.58 -16.73 25.32
C ARG A 22 -48.48 -17.38 23.94
N THR A 23 -48.87 -16.67 22.90
CA THR A 23 -48.68 -17.13 21.51
C THR A 23 -47.18 -17.32 21.20
N PRO A 24 -46.77 -18.49 20.67
CA PRO A 24 -45.39 -18.74 20.26
C PRO A 24 -44.98 -17.91 19.04
N MET A 25 -43.82 -17.28 19.12
CA MET A 25 -43.15 -16.58 18.02
C MET A 25 -42.23 -17.53 17.26
N MET A 26 -41.94 -17.24 15.99
CA MET A 26 -41.01 -18.05 15.18
C MET A 26 -39.64 -18.23 15.84
N ARG A 27 -39.16 -17.20 16.56
CA ARG A 27 -37.90 -17.28 17.30
C ARG A 27 -37.91 -18.29 18.44
N ASP A 28 -39.06 -18.49 19.09
CA ASP A 28 -39.18 -19.43 20.21
C ASP A 28 -38.94 -20.87 19.74
N ILE A 29 -39.38 -21.18 18.51
CA ILE A 29 -39.18 -22.49 17.86
C ILE A 29 -37.78 -22.61 17.27
N THR A 30 -37.26 -21.54 16.67
CA THR A 30 -35.96 -21.58 15.97
C THR A 30 -34.79 -21.79 16.94
N HIS A 31 -34.90 -21.31 18.19
CA HIS A 31 -33.85 -21.47 19.21
C HIS A 31 -33.96 -22.77 20.00
N ASN A 32 -35.06 -23.53 19.86
CA ASN A 32 -35.28 -24.75 20.63
C ASN A 32 -35.10 -26.01 19.76
N LYS A 33 -33.99 -26.72 19.98
CA LYS A 33 -33.61 -27.93 19.23
C LYS A 33 -34.59 -29.10 19.38
N ASN A 34 -35.48 -29.06 20.39
CA ASN A 34 -36.47 -30.11 20.64
C ASN A 34 -37.71 -29.98 19.74
N PHE A 35 -37.85 -28.86 19.01
CA PHE A 35 -38.95 -28.65 18.09
C PHE A 35 -38.62 -29.10 16.66
N PRO A 36 -39.65 -29.47 15.86
CA PRO A 36 -39.47 -29.63 14.43
C PRO A 36 -38.91 -28.33 13.81
N SER A 37 -38.10 -28.47 12.75
CA SER A 37 -37.58 -27.29 12.03
C SER A 37 -38.72 -26.36 11.59
N ILE A 38 -38.50 -25.05 11.76
CA ILE A 38 -39.45 -23.99 11.37
C ILE A 38 -39.95 -24.15 9.92
N ASN A 39 -39.09 -24.65 9.03
CA ASN A 39 -39.42 -24.89 7.62
C ASN A 39 -40.51 -25.97 7.42
N ARG A 40 -40.66 -26.91 8.36
CA ARG A 40 -41.72 -27.94 8.29
C ARG A 40 -43.10 -27.35 8.55
N PHE A 41 -43.18 -26.42 9.50
CA PHE A 41 -44.38 -25.65 9.76
C PHE A 41 -44.74 -24.76 8.56
N LEU A 42 -43.76 -24.01 8.02
CA LEU A 42 -43.99 -23.14 6.87
C LEU A 42 -44.38 -23.91 5.60
N LYS A 43 -43.77 -25.07 5.32
CA LYS A 43 -44.18 -25.94 4.19
C LYS A 43 -45.62 -26.44 4.31
N SER A 44 -46.09 -26.67 5.53
CA SER A 44 -47.42 -27.26 5.77
C SER A 44 -48.56 -26.23 5.79
N PHE A 45 -48.26 -24.99 6.19
CA PHE A 45 -49.25 -23.94 6.49
C PHE A 45 -49.01 -22.61 5.76
N GLY A 46 -47.92 -22.50 4.99
CA GLY A 46 -47.54 -21.29 4.24
C GLY A 46 -46.85 -20.24 5.11
N THR A 47 -47.62 -19.58 5.98
CA THR A 47 -47.10 -18.52 6.86
C THR A 47 -47.28 -18.89 8.33
N TRP A 48 -46.45 -18.29 9.21
CA TRP A 48 -46.57 -18.48 10.66
C TRP A 48 -47.95 -18.04 11.18
N ASN A 49 -48.47 -16.92 10.67
CA ASN A 49 -49.80 -16.44 11.05
C ASN A 49 -50.92 -17.38 10.59
N ASN A 50 -50.79 -18.03 9.43
CA ASN A 50 -51.78 -19.03 8.98
C ASN A 50 -51.77 -20.28 9.87
N LEU A 51 -50.59 -20.72 10.30
CA LEU A 51 -50.44 -21.78 11.29
C LEU A 51 -51.15 -21.41 12.61
N LEU A 52 -50.90 -20.22 13.14
CA LEU A 52 -51.52 -19.75 14.38
C LEU A 52 -53.05 -19.68 14.27
N LYS A 53 -53.58 -19.13 13.15
CA LYS A 53 -55.02 -19.13 12.87
C LYS A 53 -55.61 -20.55 12.87
N LYS A 54 -54.98 -21.49 12.17
CA LYS A 54 -55.45 -22.90 12.14
C LYS A 54 -55.29 -23.62 13.47
N ALA A 55 -54.37 -23.16 14.31
CA ALA A 55 -54.18 -23.65 15.68
C ALA A 55 -55.15 -23.01 16.68
N GLY A 56 -56.00 -22.06 16.26
CA GLY A 56 -56.90 -21.33 17.16
C GLY A 56 -56.17 -20.36 18.08
N LEU A 57 -54.98 -19.89 17.70
CA LEU A 57 -54.16 -18.95 18.47
C LEU A 57 -54.19 -17.55 17.87
N GLU A 58 -54.05 -16.54 18.71
CA GLU A 58 -53.91 -15.14 18.26
C GLU A 58 -52.67 -14.98 17.37
N ILE A 59 -52.76 -14.20 16.29
CA ILE A 59 -51.61 -13.98 15.38
C ILE A 59 -50.62 -12.96 15.94
N ASN A 60 -49.32 -13.25 15.84
CA ASN A 60 -48.27 -12.40 16.42
C ASN A 60 -48.04 -11.06 15.69
N TYR A 61 -48.37 -10.98 14.39
CA TYR A 61 -48.13 -9.79 13.58
C TYR A 61 -49.35 -9.50 12.71
N ILE A 62 -49.99 -8.37 13.00
CA ILE A 62 -51.04 -7.77 12.17
C ILE A 62 -50.35 -6.70 11.32
N ASN A 63 -50.41 -6.82 9.99
CA ASN A 63 -49.94 -5.76 9.12
C ASN A 63 -50.92 -4.58 9.27
N LYS A 64 -50.50 -3.54 9.98
CA LYS A 64 -51.35 -2.40 10.36
C LYS A 64 -51.96 -1.67 9.15
N TYR A 65 -51.34 -1.79 7.98
CA TYR A 65 -51.76 -1.09 6.76
C TYR A 65 -51.93 -2.07 5.59
N SER A 66 -53.04 -1.94 4.86
CA SER A 66 -53.26 -2.52 3.54
C SER A 66 -52.51 -1.77 2.44
N GLU A 67 -52.30 -2.41 1.29
CA GLU A 67 -51.70 -1.75 0.12
C GLU A 67 -52.50 -0.51 -0.31
N VAL A 68 -53.83 -0.59 -0.28
CA VAL A 68 -54.73 0.50 -0.64
C VAL A 68 -54.54 1.71 0.28
N GLU A 69 -54.43 1.49 1.59
CA GLU A 69 -54.19 2.56 2.56
C GLU A 69 -52.81 3.20 2.37
N LEU A 70 -51.77 2.42 2.10
CA LEU A 70 -50.43 2.93 1.83
C LEU A 70 -50.41 3.80 0.56
N ILE A 71 -51.08 3.38 -0.50
CA ILE A 71 -51.20 4.19 -1.72
C ILE A 71 -51.99 5.49 -1.45
N ARG A 72 -53.06 5.44 -0.66
CA ARG A 72 -53.83 6.63 -0.26
C ARG A 72 -52.97 7.62 0.52
N ILE A 73 -52.19 7.14 1.50
CA ILE A 73 -51.27 7.97 2.30
C ILE A 73 -50.21 8.59 1.38
N LEU A 74 -49.62 7.82 0.46
CA LEU A 74 -48.61 8.32 -0.47
C LEU A 74 -49.15 9.43 -1.38
N LYS A 75 -50.39 9.31 -1.86
CA LYS A 75 -51.08 10.36 -2.64
C LYS A 75 -51.41 11.60 -1.79
N GLN A 76 -51.80 11.42 -0.54
CA GLN A 76 -52.07 12.53 0.37
C GLN A 76 -50.80 13.34 0.67
N VAL A 77 -49.69 12.67 0.97
CA VAL A 77 -48.41 13.32 1.20
C VAL A 77 -47.92 14.03 -0.06
N PHE A 78 -48.12 13.45 -1.24
CA PHE A 78 -47.86 14.13 -2.52
C PHE A 78 -48.63 15.44 -2.66
N LYS A 79 -49.94 15.44 -2.34
CA LYS A 79 -50.77 16.65 -2.38
C LYS A 79 -50.30 17.71 -1.38
N GLN A 80 -49.87 17.30 -0.18
CA GLN A 80 -49.36 18.21 0.86
C GLN A 80 -48.02 18.84 0.48
N LEU A 81 -47.11 18.07 -0.11
CA LEU A 81 -45.77 18.55 -0.44
C LEU A 81 -45.70 19.29 -1.79
N GLY A 82 -46.69 19.12 -2.68
CA GLY A 82 -46.65 19.62 -4.05
C GLY A 82 -45.56 18.97 -4.92
N ARG A 83 -44.90 17.91 -4.43
CA ARG A 83 -43.83 17.16 -5.11
C ARG A 83 -43.89 15.67 -4.75
N THR A 84 -43.25 14.82 -5.56
CA THR A 84 -43.10 13.40 -5.23
C THR A 84 -42.43 13.22 -3.86
N PRO A 85 -43.04 12.46 -2.93
CA PRO A 85 -42.45 12.19 -1.63
C PRO A 85 -41.22 11.29 -1.75
N LYS A 86 -40.14 11.66 -1.06
CA LYS A 86 -38.89 10.92 -0.90
C LYS A 86 -38.96 10.04 0.34
N ILE A 87 -38.07 9.05 0.41
CA ILE A 87 -37.94 8.16 1.58
C ILE A 87 -37.73 8.99 2.86
N GLN A 88 -36.94 10.07 2.77
CA GLN A 88 -36.63 10.92 3.92
C GLN A 88 -37.86 11.62 4.51
N ASP A 89 -38.82 12.05 3.66
CA ASP A 89 -40.06 12.71 4.11
C ASP A 89 -40.90 11.79 5.03
N PHE A 90 -40.76 10.47 4.86
CA PHE A 90 -41.44 9.45 5.67
C PHE A 90 -40.62 8.98 6.87
N LEU A 91 -39.31 9.20 6.88
CA LEU A 91 -38.46 8.92 8.05
C LEU A 91 -38.56 10.02 9.10
N GLU A 92 -38.72 11.27 8.65
CA GLU A 92 -38.77 12.45 9.53
C GLU A 92 -40.13 12.60 10.24
N ASN A 93 -41.20 12.03 9.68
CA ASN A 93 -42.53 12.11 10.26
C ASN A 93 -42.96 10.79 10.94
N LYS A 94 -42.94 10.78 12.27
CA LYS A 94 -43.32 9.61 13.10
C LYS A 94 -44.78 9.18 12.94
N ASN A 95 -45.66 10.05 12.42
CA ASN A 95 -47.06 9.75 12.20
C ASN A 95 -47.33 9.06 10.84
N LEU A 96 -46.32 8.97 9.97
CA LEU A 96 -46.42 8.28 8.69
C LEU A 96 -45.94 6.82 8.77
N PRO A 97 -46.44 5.92 7.89
CA PRO A 97 -45.94 4.56 7.82
C PRO A 97 -44.45 4.55 7.45
N SER A 98 -43.65 3.75 8.16
CA SER A 98 -42.22 3.59 7.86
C SER A 98 -41.99 3.19 6.40
N PRO A 99 -40.90 3.67 5.75
CA PRO A 99 -40.49 3.18 4.43
C PRO A 99 -40.34 1.65 4.36
N LYS A 100 -40.01 1.00 5.49
CA LYS A 100 -39.96 -0.47 5.58
C LYS A 100 -41.30 -1.12 5.27
N THR A 101 -42.41 -0.53 5.72
CA THR A 101 -43.76 -1.01 5.42
C THR A 101 -44.03 -0.97 3.91
N TYR A 102 -43.62 0.10 3.23
CA TYR A 102 -43.72 0.19 1.76
C TYR A 102 -42.84 -0.82 1.03
N PHE A 103 -41.65 -1.16 1.56
CA PHE A 103 -40.81 -2.22 0.98
C PHE A 103 -41.42 -3.62 1.14
N ILE A 104 -42.09 -3.90 2.26
CA ILE A 104 -42.75 -5.20 2.47
C ILE A 104 -43.86 -5.44 1.44
N HIS A 105 -44.68 -4.42 1.17
CA HIS A 105 -45.81 -4.53 0.24
C HIS A 105 -45.38 -4.40 -1.23
N PHE A 106 -44.53 -3.41 -1.56
CA PHE A 106 -44.24 -3.05 -2.96
C PHE A 106 -42.83 -3.43 -3.44
N LYS A 107 -42.03 -4.07 -2.59
CA LYS A 107 -40.60 -4.45 -2.79
C LYS A 107 -39.63 -3.26 -2.89
N LYS A 108 -39.97 -2.21 -3.65
CA LYS A 108 -39.17 -1.00 -3.86
C LYS A 108 -40.04 0.26 -3.71
N TRP A 109 -39.48 1.34 -3.17
CA TRP A 109 -40.16 2.64 -3.01
C TRP A 109 -40.71 3.18 -4.34
N ASN A 110 -39.89 3.10 -5.40
CA ASN A 110 -40.31 3.53 -6.73
C ASN A 110 -41.47 2.71 -7.31
N ASN A 111 -41.67 1.45 -6.88
CA ASN A 111 -42.83 0.67 -7.30
C ASN A 111 -44.11 1.20 -6.64
N ALA A 112 -44.05 1.52 -5.34
CA ALA A 112 -45.15 2.15 -4.64
C ALA A 112 -45.55 3.49 -5.31
N LEU A 113 -44.56 4.31 -5.69
CA LEU A 113 -44.79 5.55 -6.44
C LEU A 113 -45.45 5.28 -7.80
N LYS A 114 -44.98 4.28 -8.56
CA LYS A 114 -45.58 3.91 -9.86
C LYS A 114 -47.04 3.47 -9.72
N ILE A 115 -47.34 2.59 -8.76
CA ILE A 115 -48.70 2.11 -8.49
C ILE A 115 -49.61 3.26 -8.03
N ALA A 116 -49.06 4.21 -7.27
CA ALA A 116 -49.77 5.42 -6.88
C ALA A 116 -49.97 6.43 -8.03
N GLY A 117 -49.45 6.17 -9.23
CA GLY A 117 -49.51 7.10 -10.37
C GLY A 117 -48.58 8.31 -10.22
N LEU A 118 -47.56 8.23 -9.38
CA LEU A 118 -46.61 9.32 -9.09
C LEU A 118 -45.29 9.13 -9.86
N LYS A 119 -44.64 10.24 -10.25
CA LYS A 119 -43.32 10.22 -10.88
C LYS A 119 -42.27 9.72 -9.88
N VAL A 120 -41.40 8.78 -10.27
CA VAL A 120 -40.34 8.23 -9.39
C VAL A 120 -39.24 9.25 -9.09
N ASN A 121 -38.65 9.20 -7.88
CA ASN A 121 -37.66 10.19 -7.43
C ASN A 121 -36.28 10.04 -8.07
N VAL A 122 -35.81 8.81 -8.25
CA VAL A 122 -34.53 8.49 -8.90
C VAL A 122 -34.77 7.33 -9.84
N ARG A 123 -34.75 7.62 -11.14
CA ARG A 123 -34.80 6.60 -12.19
C ARG A 123 -33.38 6.09 -12.42
N LYS A 124 -33.17 4.77 -12.35
CA LYS A 124 -31.88 4.12 -12.67
C LYS A 124 -31.91 3.33 -13.99
N ASP A 125 -33.11 3.09 -14.52
CA ASP A 125 -33.32 2.35 -15.76
C ASP A 125 -33.48 3.36 -16.91
N PHE A 126 -32.38 3.65 -17.60
CA PHE A 126 -32.35 4.53 -18.78
C PHE A 126 -32.10 3.70 -20.03
N THR A 127 -32.73 4.07 -21.13
CA THR A 127 -32.33 3.59 -22.46
C THR A 127 -31.18 4.44 -23.01
N GLU A 128 -30.41 3.90 -23.96
CA GLU A 128 -29.37 4.68 -24.65
C GLU A 128 -29.95 5.96 -25.26
N ARG A 129 -31.12 5.86 -25.93
CA ARG A 129 -31.80 7.01 -26.54
C ARG A 129 -32.15 8.08 -25.51
N GLU A 130 -32.71 7.70 -24.38
CA GLU A 130 -33.04 8.64 -23.29
C GLU A 130 -31.79 9.33 -22.75
N LEU A 131 -30.68 8.61 -22.57
CA LEU A 131 -29.41 9.20 -22.13
C LEU A 131 -28.92 10.25 -23.14
N LEU A 132 -28.91 9.92 -24.44
CA LEU A 132 -28.48 10.85 -25.48
C LEU A 132 -29.35 12.11 -25.52
N ASP A 133 -30.67 11.97 -25.38
CA ASP A 133 -31.59 13.10 -25.38
C ASP A 133 -31.42 13.99 -24.14
N LEU A 134 -31.20 13.40 -22.96
CA LEU A 134 -30.85 14.15 -21.75
C LEU A 134 -29.53 14.90 -21.92
N LEU A 135 -28.52 14.25 -22.50
CA LEU A 135 -27.21 14.85 -22.76
C LEU A 135 -27.31 16.05 -23.73
N ARG A 136 -28.09 15.91 -24.82
CA ARG A 136 -28.40 17.00 -25.76
C ARG A 136 -29.17 18.14 -25.11
N LYS A 137 -30.18 17.83 -24.28
CA LYS A 137 -30.96 18.83 -23.54
C LYS A 137 -30.08 19.63 -22.58
N LYS A 138 -29.18 18.96 -21.87
CA LYS A 138 -28.20 19.60 -20.99
C LYS A 138 -27.24 20.48 -21.80
N ALA A 139 -26.77 20.01 -22.95
CA ALA A 139 -25.92 20.79 -23.85
C ALA A 139 -26.61 22.08 -24.32
N LYS A 140 -27.88 21.99 -24.73
CA LYS A 140 -28.70 23.15 -25.14
C LYS A 140 -28.84 24.16 -24.01
N LYS A 141 -29.08 23.70 -22.77
CA LYS A 141 -29.16 24.57 -21.58
C LYS A 141 -27.83 25.29 -21.29
N LEU A 142 -26.70 24.60 -21.45
CA LEU A 142 -25.37 25.15 -21.19
C LEU A 142 -24.82 25.98 -22.37
N ARG A 143 -25.43 25.91 -23.55
CA ARG A 143 -24.90 26.43 -24.83
C ARG A 143 -23.48 25.93 -25.15
N ARG A 144 -23.11 24.77 -24.61
CA ARG A 144 -21.84 24.06 -24.83
C ARG A 144 -22.01 22.58 -24.52
N SER A 145 -21.10 21.74 -24.98
CA SER A 145 -21.05 20.34 -24.56
C SER A 145 -20.86 20.22 -23.04
N PRO A 146 -21.65 19.38 -22.34
CA PRO A 146 -21.48 19.13 -20.92
C PRO A 146 -20.11 18.50 -20.62
N LYS A 147 -19.51 18.89 -19.51
CA LYS A 147 -18.37 18.22 -18.88
C LYS A 147 -18.88 17.16 -17.89
N MET A 148 -18.00 16.27 -17.45
CA MET A 148 -18.36 15.26 -16.45
C MET A 148 -18.94 15.89 -15.17
N ASP A 149 -18.34 16.98 -14.70
CA ASP A 149 -18.81 17.68 -13.50
C ASP A 149 -20.20 18.31 -13.67
N ASP A 150 -20.52 18.83 -14.86
CA ASP A 150 -21.86 19.38 -15.14
C ASP A 150 -22.98 18.33 -14.99
N MET A 151 -22.63 17.06 -15.20
CA MET A 151 -23.53 15.92 -15.04
C MET A 151 -23.57 15.45 -13.60
N ASN A 152 -22.39 15.33 -12.96
CA ASN A 152 -22.28 14.82 -11.59
C ASN A 152 -22.84 15.80 -10.54
N SER A 153 -22.77 17.10 -10.78
CA SER A 153 -23.32 18.13 -9.88
C SER A 153 -24.84 18.32 -10.02
N ASP A 154 -25.45 17.85 -11.11
CA ASP A 154 -26.89 17.99 -11.34
C ASP A 154 -27.64 16.76 -10.82
N LYS A 155 -28.30 16.90 -9.66
CA LYS A 155 -29.06 15.82 -9.00
C LYS A 155 -30.21 15.27 -9.86
N ASN A 156 -30.64 15.98 -10.89
CA ASN A 156 -31.72 15.55 -11.79
C ASN A 156 -31.19 14.90 -13.08
N MET A 157 -29.88 14.76 -13.22
CA MET A 157 -29.24 14.16 -14.39
C MET A 157 -28.56 12.83 -14.03
N PRO A 158 -28.49 11.87 -14.97
CA PRO A 158 -27.61 10.72 -14.81
C PRO A 158 -26.16 11.19 -14.67
N SER A 159 -25.41 10.53 -13.80
CA SER A 159 -23.99 10.82 -13.58
C SER A 159 -23.16 10.50 -14.82
N ALA A 160 -21.98 11.12 -14.96
CA ALA A 160 -21.04 10.81 -16.03
C ALA A 160 -20.66 9.32 -16.06
N ALA A 161 -20.61 8.66 -14.90
CA ALA A 161 -20.38 7.22 -14.79
C ALA A 161 -21.50 6.39 -15.44
N THR A 162 -22.75 6.85 -15.38
CA THR A 162 -23.88 6.19 -16.07
C THR A 162 -23.64 6.20 -17.58
N TYR A 163 -23.25 7.35 -18.15
CA TYR A 163 -22.91 7.42 -19.58
C TYR A 163 -21.69 6.58 -19.95
N GLN A 164 -20.67 6.51 -19.10
CA GLN A 164 -19.51 5.65 -19.33
C GLN A 164 -19.91 4.17 -19.38
N ALA A 165 -20.83 3.72 -18.53
CA ALA A 165 -21.28 2.33 -18.51
C ALA A 165 -21.99 1.92 -19.81
N TYR A 166 -22.81 2.80 -20.39
CA TYR A 166 -23.55 2.50 -21.63
C TYR A 166 -22.67 2.65 -22.88
N PHE A 167 -21.87 3.72 -22.95
CA PHE A 167 -21.15 4.08 -24.18
C PHE A 167 -19.66 3.73 -24.15
N GLY A 168 -19.14 3.20 -23.04
CA GLY A 168 -17.72 2.89 -22.81
C GLY A 168 -16.86 4.10 -22.40
N SER A 169 -17.24 5.31 -22.80
CA SER A 169 -16.64 6.55 -22.28
C SER A 169 -17.61 7.72 -22.41
N PHE A 170 -17.42 8.75 -21.57
CA PHE A 170 -18.23 9.97 -21.64
C PHE A 170 -18.03 10.73 -22.96
N ASN A 171 -16.79 10.75 -23.48
CA ASN A 171 -16.51 11.35 -24.80
C ASN A 171 -17.20 10.60 -25.94
N LYS A 172 -17.31 9.27 -25.86
CA LYS A 172 -18.08 8.48 -26.83
C LYS A 172 -19.57 8.81 -26.72
N ALA A 173 -20.12 8.96 -25.51
CA ALA A 173 -21.49 9.43 -25.32
C ALA A 173 -21.74 10.82 -25.94
N LEU A 174 -20.83 11.77 -25.75
CA LEU A 174 -20.90 13.09 -26.39
C LEU A 174 -20.85 12.98 -27.93
N THR A 175 -19.97 12.14 -28.46
CA THR A 175 -19.82 11.92 -29.91
C THR A 175 -21.11 11.33 -30.52
N VAL A 176 -21.65 10.28 -29.92
CA VAL A 176 -22.92 9.65 -30.37
C VAL A 176 -24.10 10.62 -30.22
N ALA A 177 -24.07 11.52 -29.23
CA ALA A 177 -25.07 12.56 -29.07
C ALA A 177 -24.96 13.69 -30.11
N GLY A 178 -23.92 13.72 -30.96
CA GLY A 178 -23.65 14.78 -31.92
C GLY A 178 -23.03 16.04 -31.29
N LEU A 179 -22.41 15.91 -30.11
CA LEU A 179 -21.84 17.01 -29.35
C LEU A 179 -20.32 17.08 -29.51
N LYS A 180 -19.79 18.30 -29.64
CA LYS A 180 -18.34 18.53 -29.78
C LYS A 180 -17.60 18.11 -28.52
N ILE A 181 -16.54 17.32 -28.64
CA ILE A 181 -15.64 16.99 -27.52
C ILE A 181 -14.50 18.00 -27.45
N LYS A 182 -14.25 18.57 -26.26
CA LYS A 182 -13.20 19.60 -26.07
C LYS A 182 -11.79 19.03 -26.15
N TYR A 183 -11.59 17.82 -25.64
CA TYR A 183 -10.29 17.17 -25.57
C TYR A 183 -10.37 15.78 -26.20
N GLN A 184 -9.69 15.61 -27.33
CA GLN A 184 -9.36 14.30 -27.88
C GLN A 184 -7.94 13.96 -27.44
N PHE A 185 -7.78 12.89 -26.68
CA PHE A 185 -6.44 12.36 -26.40
C PHE A 185 -5.90 11.79 -27.71
N ARG A 186 -4.77 12.33 -28.19
CA ARG A 186 -4.05 11.76 -29.34
C ARG A 186 -3.74 10.31 -29.04
N LYS A 187 -4.12 9.42 -29.96
CA LYS A 187 -3.70 8.03 -29.92
C LYS A 187 -2.30 7.94 -30.53
N TRP A 188 -1.42 7.27 -29.82
CA TRP A 188 -0.08 6.95 -30.28
C TRP A 188 -0.04 5.46 -30.62
N ASN A 189 0.57 5.12 -31.74
CA ASN A 189 0.90 3.75 -32.11
C ASN A 189 2.40 3.49 -31.85
N LYS A 190 2.85 2.26 -32.07
CA LYS A 190 4.25 1.92 -31.82
C LYS A 190 5.16 2.58 -32.85
N GLU A 191 4.77 2.55 -34.11
CA GLU A 191 5.52 3.00 -35.27
C GLU A 191 5.89 4.49 -35.17
N GLU A 192 4.93 5.34 -34.78
CA GLU A 192 5.16 6.77 -34.54
C GLU A 192 6.14 7.01 -33.39
N ILE A 193 6.07 6.22 -32.32
CA ILE A 193 6.98 6.36 -31.19
C ILE A 193 8.39 5.93 -31.58
N ILE A 194 8.54 4.85 -32.35
CA ILE A 194 9.83 4.41 -32.90
C ILE A 194 10.42 5.50 -33.80
N PHE A 195 9.60 6.09 -34.67
CA PHE A 195 10.04 7.20 -35.51
C PHE A 195 10.61 8.37 -34.68
N HIS A 196 9.88 8.83 -33.67
CA HIS A 196 10.37 9.90 -32.81
C HIS A 196 11.58 9.51 -31.95
N LEU A 197 11.68 8.25 -31.52
CA LEU A 197 12.86 7.74 -30.81
C LEU A 197 14.10 7.80 -31.69
N ARG A 198 13.98 7.40 -32.96
CA ARG A 198 15.07 7.47 -33.95
C ARG A 198 15.45 8.92 -34.26
N GLN A 199 14.47 9.80 -34.49
CA GLN A 199 14.73 11.23 -34.66
C GLN A 199 15.49 11.83 -33.46
N LYS A 200 15.06 11.51 -32.23
CA LYS A 200 15.76 11.98 -31.03
C LYS A 200 17.17 11.42 -30.90
N TYR A 201 17.37 10.18 -31.32
CA TYR A 201 18.70 9.57 -31.35
C TYR A 201 19.61 10.29 -32.35
N ASP A 202 19.12 10.58 -33.55
CA ASP A 202 19.86 11.32 -34.59
C ASP A 202 20.17 12.76 -34.14
N GLU A 203 19.25 13.42 -33.43
CA GLU A 203 19.44 14.77 -32.88
C GLU A 203 20.48 14.82 -31.75
N LEU A 204 20.48 13.82 -30.85
CA LEU A 204 21.35 13.81 -29.67
C LEU A 204 22.73 13.18 -29.94
N GLY A 205 22.84 12.32 -30.95
CA GLY A 205 24.01 11.47 -31.17
C GLY A 205 24.22 10.40 -30.09
N GLU A 206 23.30 10.26 -29.14
CA GLU A 206 23.32 9.25 -28.09
C GLU A 206 21.91 8.78 -27.71
N PRO A 207 21.76 7.58 -27.10
CA PRO A 207 20.44 7.01 -26.79
C PRO A 207 19.60 7.96 -25.91
N PRO A 208 18.40 8.38 -26.36
CA PRO A 208 17.58 9.34 -25.63
C PRO A 208 17.12 8.76 -24.30
N GLY A 209 17.14 9.60 -23.26
CA GLY A 209 16.55 9.32 -21.98
C GLY A 209 15.04 9.61 -21.98
N ILE A 210 14.34 9.05 -20.98
CA ILE A 210 12.90 9.30 -20.77
C ILE A 210 12.60 10.80 -20.67
N ARG A 211 13.51 11.58 -20.07
CA ARG A 211 13.32 13.03 -19.88
C ARG A 211 13.44 13.82 -21.18
N ASP A 212 14.20 13.32 -22.15
CA ASP A 212 14.35 13.99 -23.45
C ASP A 212 13.03 13.90 -24.24
N PHE A 213 12.33 12.77 -24.11
CA PHE A 213 10.98 12.57 -24.64
C PHE A 213 9.88 13.29 -23.85
N ASP A 214 9.95 13.31 -22.52
CA ASP A 214 8.91 13.98 -21.71
C ASP A 214 8.94 15.51 -21.87
N LYS A 215 10.09 16.10 -22.22
CA LYS A 215 10.26 17.55 -22.42
C LYS A 215 9.84 18.03 -23.80
N ASP A 216 9.84 17.16 -24.81
CA ASP A 216 9.50 17.55 -26.17
C ASP A 216 7.97 17.48 -26.37
N PRO A 217 7.30 18.61 -26.70
CA PRO A 217 5.86 18.63 -26.93
C PRO A 217 5.43 17.81 -28.15
N LYS A 218 6.37 17.46 -29.04
CA LYS A 218 6.11 16.63 -30.23
C LYS A 218 6.08 15.14 -29.92
N THR A 219 6.51 14.70 -28.73
CA THR A 219 6.62 13.29 -28.36
C THR A 219 5.60 12.88 -27.29
N PRO A 220 5.29 11.58 -27.14
CA PRO A 220 4.38 11.11 -26.12
C PRO A 220 4.99 11.22 -24.72
N SER A 221 4.12 11.27 -23.71
CA SER A 221 4.58 11.12 -22.32
C SER A 221 5.08 9.70 -22.04
N LYS A 222 5.96 9.57 -21.04
CA LYS A 222 6.47 8.29 -20.52
C LYS A 222 5.38 7.26 -20.21
N GLY A 223 4.17 7.71 -19.83
CA GLY A 223 3.05 6.82 -19.51
C GLY A 223 2.55 6.08 -20.75
N ILE A 224 2.53 6.74 -21.90
CA ILE A 224 2.13 6.16 -23.18
C ILE A 224 3.19 5.15 -23.65
N VAL A 225 4.47 5.52 -23.56
CA VAL A 225 5.58 4.62 -23.91
C VAL A 225 5.57 3.37 -23.02
N ARG A 226 5.39 3.54 -21.70
CA ARG A 226 5.24 2.41 -20.77
C ARG A 226 4.06 1.51 -21.13
N LYS A 227 2.92 2.08 -21.53
CA LYS A 227 1.73 1.31 -21.91
C LYS A 227 1.96 0.45 -23.15
N LEU A 228 2.69 0.96 -24.15
CA LEU A 228 2.88 0.27 -25.43
C LEU A 228 4.08 -0.71 -25.43
N TYR A 229 5.13 -0.41 -24.66
CA TYR A 229 6.40 -1.16 -24.68
C TYR A 229 6.74 -1.85 -23.35
N GLY A 230 5.98 -1.58 -22.29
CA GLY A 230 6.24 -2.04 -20.93
C GLY A 230 7.31 -1.22 -20.20
N ASN A 231 8.45 -0.94 -20.83
CA ASN A 231 9.51 -0.08 -20.30
C ASN A 231 10.29 0.66 -21.40
N TRP A 232 11.03 1.70 -21.02
CA TRP A 232 11.81 2.54 -21.94
C TRP A 232 12.89 1.75 -22.69
N THR A 233 13.57 0.82 -22.02
CA THR A 233 14.60 -0.03 -22.61
C THR A 233 14.06 -0.89 -23.75
N ASN A 234 12.84 -1.43 -23.61
CA ASN A 234 12.17 -2.17 -24.68
C ASN A 234 11.83 -1.25 -25.86
N ALA A 235 11.38 -0.03 -25.59
CA ALA A 235 11.10 0.94 -26.65
C ALA A 235 12.37 1.28 -27.44
N LEU A 236 13.51 1.49 -26.77
CA LEU A 236 14.81 1.69 -27.43
C LEU A 236 15.23 0.45 -28.25
N ARG A 237 15.05 -0.76 -27.73
CA ARG A 237 15.35 -2.01 -28.46
C ARG A 237 14.49 -2.19 -29.69
N GLU A 238 13.18 -1.97 -29.60
CA GLU A 238 12.27 -2.05 -30.75
C GLU A 238 12.54 -0.94 -31.78
N ALA A 239 13.18 0.16 -31.39
CA ALA A 239 13.63 1.22 -32.29
C ALA A 239 15.03 0.97 -32.88
N ASP A 240 15.68 -0.16 -32.56
CA ASP A 240 17.07 -0.49 -32.90
C ASP A 240 18.10 0.52 -32.35
N ILE A 241 17.78 1.18 -31.24
CA ILE A 241 18.66 2.14 -30.58
C ILE A 241 19.52 1.41 -29.53
N PRO A 242 20.86 1.59 -29.54
CA PRO A 242 21.73 0.98 -28.55
C PRO A 242 21.32 1.34 -27.11
N VAL A 243 21.14 0.34 -26.26
CA VAL A 243 20.83 0.57 -24.85
C VAL A 243 22.14 0.72 -24.07
N LYS A 244 22.28 1.81 -23.30
CA LYS A 244 23.43 1.98 -22.37
C LYS A 244 23.47 0.79 -21.39
N ARG A 245 24.47 -0.10 -21.53
CA ARG A 245 24.70 -1.21 -20.60
C ARG A 245 25.24 -0.69 -19.27
N PHE A 246 24.93 -1.42 -18.19
CA PHE A 246 25.64 -1.21 -16.92
C PHE A 246 27.12 -1.57 -17.11
N LYS A 247 27.99 -0.76 -16.50
CA LYS A 247 29.44 -1.03 -16.45
C LYS A 247 29.68 -2.36 -15.72
N SER A 248 30.63 -3.15 -16.20
CA SER A 248 31.08 -4.39 -15.57
C SER A 248 31.76 -4.10 -14.23
N LYS A 249 32.01 -5.15 -13.45
CA LYS A 249 32.71 -5.03 -12.16
C LYS A 249 34.10 -4.42 -12.34
N GLU A 250 34.81 -4.80 -13.39
CA GLU A 250 36.15 -4.34 -13.75
C GLU A 250 36.12 -2.88 -14.20
N GLU A 251 35.15 -2.51 -15.05
CA GLU A 251 34.96 -1.12 -15.51
C GLU A 251 34.66 -0.20 -14.31
N LEU A 252 33.85 -0.65 -13.35
CA LEU A 252 33.53 0.08 -12.13
C LEU A 252 34.74 0.26 -11.21
N ILE A 253 35.60 -0.76 -11.06
CA ILE A 253 36.85 -0.65 -10.28
C ILE A 253 37.80 0.35 -10.94
N THR A 254 37.98 0.27 -12.26
CA THR A 254 38.86 1.18 -13.01
C THR A 254 38.36 2.62 -12.90
N LEU A 255 37.04 2.82 -13.01
CA LEU A 255 36.41 4.12 -12.84
C LEU A 255 36.64 4.69 -11.44
N LEU A 256 36.45 3.87 -10.40
CA LEU A 256 36.72 4.29 -9.02
C LEU A 256 38.16 4.75 -8.82
N ARG A 257 39.14 4.00 -9.33
CA ARG A 257 40.57 4.37 -9.25
C ARG A 257 40.85 5.67 -10.00
N LYS A 258 40.30 5.81 -11.21
CA LYS A 258 40.45 7.02 -12.03
C LYS A 258 39.89 8.24 -11.31
N LEU A 259 38.66 8.16 -10.80
CA LEU A 259 38.02 9.27 -10.10
C LEU A 259 38.73 9.59 -8.77
N ALA A 260 39.20 8.57 -8.04
CA ALA A 260 39.97 8.78 -6.82
C ALA A 260 41.27 9.55 -7.07
N LYS A 261 41.97 9.20 -8.16
CA LYS A 261 43.16 9.94 -8.62
C LYS A 261 42.81 11.36 -9.04
N GLN A 262 41.71 11.56 -9.77
CA GLN A 262 41.28 12.87 -10.26
C GLN A 262 40.90 13.81 -9.13
N PHE A 263 40.15 13.34 -8.13
CA PHE A 263 39.70 14.17 -7.01
C PHE A 263 40.73 14.28 -5.89
N ASN A 264 41.82 13.51 -5.94
CA ASN A 264 42.75 13.30 -4.84
C ASN A 264 42.05 12.87 -3.53
N ARG A 265 40.90 12.23 -3.66
CA ARG A 265 40.07 11.67 -2.59
C ARG A 265 39.09 10.69 -3.22
N ILE A 266 38.51 9.81 -2.42
CA ILE A 266 37.51 8.88 -2.94
C ILE A 266 36.26 9.63 -3.40
N PRO A 267 35.64 9.21 -4.52
CA PRO A 267 34.41 9.81 -4.98
C PRO A 267 33.30 9.61 -3.95
N THR A 268 32.62 10.69 -3.60
CA THR A 268 31.39 10.67 -2.82
C THR A 268 30.21 10.31 -3.72
N ILE A 269 29.05 10.06 -3.12
CA ILE A 269 27.80 9.83 -3.86
C ILE A 269 27.46 11.06 -4.74
N VAL A 270 27.75 12.27 -4.27
CA VAL A 270 27.54 13.52 -5.02
C VAL A 270 28.45 13.58 -6.23
N ASP A 271 29.74 13.23 -6.09
CA ASP A 271 30.66 13.18 -7.23
C ASP A 271 30.18 12.20 -8.28
N LEU A 272 29.67 11.03 -7.86
CA LEU A 272 29.11 10.04 -8.79
C LEU A 272 27.85 10.59 -9.47
N ARG A 273 26.88 11.14 -8.73
CA ARG A 273 25.65 11.71 -9.32
C ARG A 273 25.97 12.79 -10.37
N ASN A 274 27.00 13.59 -10.13
CA ASN A 274 27.43 14.64 -11.04
C ASN A 274 28.39 14.15 -12.14
N ASN A 275 28.83 12.89 -12.09
CA ASN A 275 29.75 12.32 -13.07
C ASN A 275 29.01 11.83 -14.32
N LYS A 276 29.45 12.28 -15.50
CA LYS A 276 28.88 11.94 -16.81
C LYS A 276 28.83 10.43 -17.10
N ASP A 277 29.77 9.66 -16.56
CA ASP A 277 29.88 8.22 -16.81
C ASP A 277 29.09 7.37 -15.81
N ILE A 278 28.81 7.88 -14.60
CA ILE A 278 28.19 7.09 -13.53
C ILE A 278 27.31 7.89 -12.57
N HIS A 279 26.16 8.36 -13.06
CA HIS A 279 25.17 9.12 -12.29
C HIS A 279 24.47 8.38 -11.13
N SER A 280 24.94 7.21 -10.68
CA SER A 280 24.25 6.40 -9.68
C SER A 280 25.16 5.41 -8.95
N THR A 281 24.83 5.11 -7.69
CA THR A 281 25.44 4.04 -6.90
C THR A 281 24.89 2.65 -7.20
N VAL A 282 23.77 2.56 -7.93
CA VAL A 282 23.08 1.29 -8.25
C VAL A 282 24.00 0.24 -8.90
N PRO A 283 24.86 0.58 -9.88
CA PRO A 283 25.79 -0.41 -10.46
C PRO A 283 26.73 -1.01 -9.42
N PHE A 284 27.23 -0.18 -8.49
CA PHE A 284 28.10 -0.65 -7.41
C PHE A 284 27.36 -1.56 -6.42
N VAL A 285 26.13 -1.20 -6.04
CA VAL A 285 25.29 -2.04 -5.17
C VAL A 285 25.02 -3.39 -5.85
N LYS A 286 24.68 -3.39 -7.13
CA LYS A 286 24.38 -4.62 -7.88
C LYS A 286 25.58 -5.56 -8.01
N HIS A 287 26.77 -5.03 -8.30
CA HIS A 287 27.96 -5.87 -8.54
C HIS A 287 28.76 -6.22 -7.28
N PHE A 288 28.72 -5.37 -6.24
CA PHE A 288 29.56 -5.51 -5.06
C PHE A 288 28.76 -5.74 -3.77
N GLY A 289 27.47 -5.42 -3.78
CA GLY A 289 26.58 -5.40 -2.60
C GLY A 289 26.45 -4.00 -2.00
N ASN A 290 27.55 -3.25 -1.93
CA ASN A 290 27.55 -1.85 -1.50
C ASN A 290 28.76 -1.08 -2.07
N TYR A 291 28.68 0.26 -2.02
CA TYR A 291 29.72 1.16 -2.54
C TYR A 291 31.06 1.01 -1.81
N THR A 292 31.03 0.86 -0.49
CA THR A 292 32.22 0.68 0.36
C THR A 292 33.05 -0.53 -0.07
N LYS A 293 32.39 -1.66 -0.34
CA LYS A 293 33.03 -2.87 -0.85
C LYS A 293 33.58 -2.69 -2.26
N ALA A 294 32.93 -1.86 -3.09
CA ALA A 294 33.49 -1.49 -4.39
C ALA A 294 34.79 -0.68 -4.23
N CYS A 295 34.84 0.29 -3.32
CA CYS A 295 36.05 1.05 -2.99
C CYS A 295 37.17 0.13 -2.47
N LEU A 296 36.84 -0.78 -1.54
CA LEU A 296 37.80 -1.77 -1.01
C LEU A 296 38.37 -2.67 -2.11
N MET A 297 37.51 -3.21 -2.99
CA MET A 297 37.96 -4.02 -4.13
C MET A 297 38.77 -3.20 -5.15
N ALA A 298 38.53 -1.89 -5.23
CA ALA A 298 39.34 -0.99 -6.02
C ALA A 298 40.69 -0.65 -5.37
N GLY A 299 40.96 -1.11 -4.13
CA GLY A 299 42.18 -0.80 -3.38
C GLY A 299 42.16 0.61 -2.77
N LEU A 300 40.98 1.19 -2.59
CA LEU A 300 40.77 2.52 -2.02
C LEU A 300 40.33 2.42 -0.56
N VAL A 301 40.69 3.40 0.26
CA VAL A 301 40.30 3.51 1.67
C VAL A 301 38.94 4.21 1.79
N PRO A 302 37.82 3.48 1.84
CA PRO A 302 36.47 4.03 1.65
C PRO A 302 36.17 5.23 2.57
N ASN A 303 35.22 6.08 2.16
CA ASN A 303 34.70 7.16 2.99
C ASN A 303 33.83 6.58 4.13
N ASP A 304 34.50 5.93 5.08
CA ASP A 304 33.92 5.11 6.15
C ASP A 304 33.65 5.90 7.44
N GLY A 305 33.81 7.23 7.39
CA GLY A 305 33.58 8.08 8.54
C GLY A 305 34.69 8.05 9.57
N ARG A 306 35.96 7.87 9.20
CA ARG A 306 37.10 8.29 10.06
C ARG A 306 37.23 9.80 10.23
N ASN A 307 36.12 10.47 10.51
CA ASN A 307 36.18 11.55 11.47
C ASN A 307 36.57 10.90 12.80
N ASN A 308 37.67 11.33 13.43
CA ASN A 308 38.15 10.78 14.72
C ASN A 308 37.01 10.69 15.76
N ASN A 309 36.00 11.55 15.64
CA ASN A 309 34.83 11.57 16.51
C ASN A 309 33.93 10.33 16.35
N ILE A 310 33.72 9.80 15.14
CA ILE A 310 32.83 8.64 14.92
C ILE A 310 33.47 7.36 15.44
N TRP A 311 34.77 7.15 15.18
CA TRP A 311 35.47 5.98 15.73
C TRP A 311 35.48 6.01 17.27
N LYS A 312 35.80 7.16 17.88
CA LYS A 312 35.73 7.32 19.35
C LYS A 312 34.32 7.08 19.89
N ALA A 313 33.29 7.60 19.22
CA ALA A 313 31.90 7.38 19.62
C ALA A 313 31.49 5.91 19.48
N TRP A 314 31.93 5.21 18.42
CA TRP A 314 31.69 3.79 18.25
C TRP A 314 32.42 2.97 19.30
N GLN A 315 33.68 3.28 19.59
CA GLN A 315 34.45 2.64 20.67
C GLN A 315 33.71 2.78 22.00
N LYS A 316 33.29 4.01 22.34
CA LYS A 316 32.53 4.27 23.57
C LYS A 316 31.24 3.47 23.63
N HIS A 317 30.52 3.40 22.51
CA HIS A 317 29.29 2.64 22.43
C HIS A 317 29.53 1.12 22.58
N CYS A 318 30.63 0.59 22.03
CA CYS A 318 31.07 -0.79 22.27
C CYS A 318 31.39 -1.03 23.75
N GLU A 319 31.99 -0.06 24.45
CA GLU A 319 32.21 -0.16 25.90
C GLU A 319 30.88 -0.27 26.65
N ASP A 320 29.90 0.58 26.33
CA ASP A 320 28.58 0.57 26.97
C ASP A 320 27.87 -0.78 26.73
N MET A 321 27.88 -1.27 25.49
CA MET A 321 27.33 -2.60 25.16
C MET A 321 28.08 -3.74 25.86
N ALA A 322 29.41 -3.63 26.01
CA ALA A 322 30.19 -4.63 26.72
C ALA A 322 29.85 -4.65 28.22
N ARG A 323 29.53 -3.51 28.85
CA ARG A 323 29.06 -3.48 30.26
C ARG A 323 27.73 -4.18 30.46
N VAL A 324 26.85 -4.13 29.46
CA VAL A 324 25.58 -4.88 29.49
C VAL A 324 25.83 -6.38 29.31
N LEU A 325 26.66 -6.75 28.33
CA LEU A 325 26.93 -8.16 28.03
C LEU A 325 27.79 -8.85 29.09
N TYR A 326 28.68 -8.10 29.73
CA TYR A 326 29.69 -8.62 30.64
C TYR A 326 29.71 -7.76 31.91
N ARG A 327 29.57 -8.41 33.07
CA ARG A 327 29.52 -7.72 34.37
C ARG A 327 30.82 -6.96 34.68
N GLU A 328 31.97 -7.56 34.37
CA GLU A 328 33.28 -7.01 34.66
C GLU A 328 34.06 -6.80 33.35
N ILE A 329 34.38 -5.53 33.07
CA ILE A 329 35.16 -5.13 31.89
C ILE A 329 36.30 -4.20 32.31
N LYS A 330 37.42 -4.29 31.59
CA LYS A 330 38.53 -3.36 31.69
C LYS A 330 38.71 -2.64 30.36
N VAL A 331 38.81 -1.31 30.38
CA VAL A 331 38.88 -0.47 29.18
C VAL A 331 40.29 0.10 29.05
N GLN A 332 40.93 -0.08 27.90
CA GLN A 332 42.24 0.50 27.57
C GLN A 332 43.37 0.27 28.61
N GLU A 333 43.39 -0.88 29.29
CA GLU A 333 44.41 -1.20 30.30
C GLU A 333 45.76 -1.57 29.65
N LYS A 334 46.83 -0.87 30.03
CA LYS A 334 48.14 -0.92 29.37
C LYS A 334 49.03 -2.11 29.80
N GLU A 335 48.63 -2.85 30.83
CA GLU A 335 49.48 -3.84 31.50
C GLU A 335 49.13 -5.30 31.16
N ILE A 336 48.09 -5.55 30.36
CA ILE A 336 47.61 -6.92 30.10
C ILE A 336 48.50 -7.62 29.06
N ILE A 337 48.88 -6.92 27.98
CA ILE A 337 49.63 -7.46 26.83
C ILE A 337 50.39 -6.35 26.09
N LYS A 338 51.23 -6.74 25.11
CA LYS A 338 51.90 -5.80 24.20
C LYS A 338 50.90 -5.12 23.26
N GLY A 339 50.38 -3.96 23.70
CA GLY A 339 49.38 -3.14 23.00
C GLY A 339 48.17 -2.86 23.90
N ILE A 340 47.27 -1.99 23.45
CA ILE A 340 46.12 -1.55 24.25
C ILE A 340 44.84 -1.96 23.53
N PRO A 341 44.22 -3.11 23.87
CA PRO A 341 42.89 -3.45 23.36
C PRO A 341 41.86 -2.45 23.89
N ASP A 342 40.81 -2.17 23.12
CA ASP A 342 39.77 -1.23 23.56
C ASP A 342 39.08 -1.74 24.83
N ILE A 343 38.73 -3.03 24.85
CA ILE A 343 38.06 -3.68 25.99
C ILE A 343 38.67 -5.06 26.24
N TYR A 344 38.85 -5.39 27.52
CA TYR A 344 39.22 -6.71 28.00
C TYR A 344 38.17 -7.25 28.97
N ILE A 345 37.78 -8.52 28.78
CA ILE A 345 36.85 -9.25 29.63
C ILE A 345 37.65 -10.34 30.37
N PRO A 346 38.06 -10.12 31.64
CA PRO A 346 38.95 -11.03 32.35
C PRO A 346 38.40 -12.45 32.47
N ASN A 347 37.13 -12.57 32.85
CA ASN A 347 36.48 -13.86 33.10
C ASN A 347 36.37 -14.73 31.84
N GLU A 348 36.30 -14.11 30.67
CA GLU A 348 36.18 -14.77 29.37
C GLU A 348 37.53 -14.90 28.63
N LYS A 349 38.60 -14.29 29.18
CA LYS A 349 39.90 -14.13 28.49
C LYS A 349 39.71 -13.59 27.07
N LEU A 350 38.85 -12.58 26.93
CA LEU A 350 38.41 -12.04 25.65
C LEU A 350 38.85 -10.57 25.50
N PHE A 351 39.52 -10.28 24.39
CA PHE A 351 39.75 -8.90 23.92
C PHE A 351 38.71 -8.51 22.89
N ILE A 352 38.14 -7.32 23.04
CA ILE A 352 37.26 -6.71 22.04
C ILE A 352 37.96 -5.46 21.49
N ASP A 353 38.03 -5.38 20.16
CA ASP A 353 38.60 -4.23 19.45
C ASP A 353 37.53 -3.61 18.55
N ALA A 354 37.19 -2.34 18.80
CA ALA A 354 36.14 -1.61 18.11
C ALA A 354 36.72 -0.90 16.89
N LYS A 355 36.16 -1.21 15.71
CA LYS A 355 36.57 -0.58 14.45
C LYS A 355 35.34 -0.21 13.61
N THR A 356 35.49 0.78 12.73
CA THR A 356 34.46 1.09 11.74
C THR A 356 34.30 -0.08 10.75
N CYS A 357 35.43 -0.64 10.26
CA CYS A 357 35.44 -1.80 9.37
C CYS A 357 36.78 -2.56 9.35
N GLY A 358 36.82 -3.68 8.64
CA GLY A 358 38.03 -4.46 8.36
C GLY A 358 38.81 -3.98 7.14
N TYR A 359 39.59 -2.91 7.28
CA TYR A 359 40.30 -2.24 6.18
C TYR A 359 41.77 -2.63 6.01
N LYS A 360 42.39 -3.28 7.00
CA LYS A 360 43.78 -3.73 6.98
C LYS A 360 43.84 -5.20 7.38
N ASP A 361 44.91 -5.87 6.96
CA ASP A 361 45.25 -7.20 7.45
C ASP A 361 45.35 -7.14 8.98
N PHE A 362 44.38 -7.74 9.67
CA PHE A 362 44.35 -7.77 11.12
C PHE A 362 45.41 -8.71 11.70
N LYS A 363 46.23 -9.36 10.88
CA LYS A 363 47.31 -10.26 11.32
C LYS A 363 48.16 -9.66 12.43
N ASP A 364 48.47 -8.37 12.41
CA ASP A 364 49.30 -7.77 13.45
C ASP A 364 48.56 -7.63 14.78
N GLN A 365 47.31 -7.19 14.78
CA GLN A 365 46.46 -7.17 15.99
C GLN A 365 46.20 -8.59 16.49
N ILE A 366 45.91 -9.53 15.59
CA ILE A 366 45.71 -10.94 15.91
C ILE A 366 46.99 -11.53 16.51
N LYS A 367 48.18 -11.25 15.95
CA LYS A 367 49.47 -11.67 16.52
C LYS A 367 49.70 -11.09 17.92
N LYS A 368 49.31 -9.83 18.15
CA LYS A 368 49.45 -9.15 19.44
C LYS A 368 48.49 -9.71 20.49
N TYR A 369 47.25 -9.98 20.13
CA TYR A 369 46.15 -10.20 21.09
C TYR A 369 45.67 -11.65 21.17
N ALA A 370 45.80 -12.45 20.10
CA ALA A 370 45.40 -13.87 20.07
C ALA A 370 46.51 -14.81 20.58
N ILE A 371 47.14 -14.46 21.71
CA ILE A 371 48.16 -15.28 22.40
C ILE A 371 47.51 -16.56 22.96
N LYS A 372 48.29 -17.60 23.31
CA LYS A 372 47.85 -18.98 23.64
C LYS A 372 46.60 -19.14 24.54
N LYS A 373 46.19 -18.13 25.32
CA LYS A 373 45.07 -18.22 26.27
C LYS A 373 43.90 -17.23 26.00
N HIS A 374 43.97 -16.39 24.98
CA HIS A 374 42.98 -15.31 24.77
C HIS A 374 42.30 -15.37 23.40
N ARG A 375 41.02 -15.00 23.38
CA ARG A 375 40.23 -14.77 22.17
C ARG A 375 40.21 -13.30 21.80
N ILE A 376 39.99 -13.01 20.52
CA ILE A 376 39.75 -11.65 20.04
C ILE A 376 38.45 -11.55 19.26
N GLU A 377 37.68 -10.52 19.56
CA GLU A 377 36.49 -10.13 18.81
C GLU A 377 36.68 -8.74 18.21
N PHE A 378 36.46 -8.62 16.91
CA PHE A 378 36.37 -7.33 16.24
C PHE A 378 34.90 -6.92 16.17
N TRP A 379 34.55 -5.84 16.86
CA TRP A 379 33.20 -5.27 16.85
C TRP A 379 33.14 -4.14 15.81
N LEU A 380 32.48 -4.43 14.70
CA LEU A 380 32.56 -3.66 13.46
C LEU A 380 31.23 -2.97 13.14
N VAL A 381 31.27 -1.71 12.69
CA VAL A 381 30.06 -1.05 12.19
C VAL A 381 29.54 -1.75 10.93
N PHE A 382 30.43 -2.13 10.01
CA PHE A 382 30.06 -2.85 8.78
C PHE A 382 31.10 -3.86 8.31
N LYS A 383 30.66 -4.77 7.43
CA LYS A 383 31.47 -5.87 6.90
C LYS A 383 32.62 -5.40 6.04
N GLY A 384 33.84 -5.79 6.44
CA GLY A 384 35.09 -5.56 5.72
C GLY A 384 35.76 -6.85 5.30
N ILE A 385 37.09 -6.83 5.25
CA ILE A 385 37.93 -8.00 5.02
C ILE A 385 38.14 -8.75 6.35
N GLU A 386 37.79 -10.02 6.36
CA GLU A 386 37.93 -10.91 7.53
C GLU A 386 39.15 -11.82 7.36
N THR A 387 39.88 -12.03 8.45
CA THR A 387 40.96 -13.03 8.53
C THR A 387 40.43 -14.27 9.25
N LYS A 388 40.42 -15.42 8.58
CA LYS A 388 39.95 -16.67 9.18
C LYS A 388 40.93 -17.15 10.25
N SER A 389 40.47 -17.29 11.49
CA SER A 389 41.23 -17.86 12.60
C SER A 389 40.27 -18.40 13.66
N LYS A 390 40.61 -19.55 14.28
CA LYS A 390 39.77 -20.19 15.32
C LYS A 390 39.59 -19.31 16.58
N ARG A 391 40.46 -18.32 16.78
CA ARG A 391 40.44 -17.42 17.95
C ARG A 391 39.89 -16.03 17.66
N VAL A 392 39.50 -15.77 16.41
CA VAL A 392 39.05 -14.46 15.94
C VAL A 392 37.58 -14.56 15.55
N LYS A 393 36.76 -13.66 16.08
CA LYS A 393 35.38 -13.50 15.62
C LYS A 393 35.15 -12.06 15.17
N TYR A 394 34.33 -11.91 14.14
CA TYR A 394 33.86 -10.61 13.67
C TYR A 394 32.39 -10.51 14.05
N ILE A 395 32.02 -9.43 14.74
CA ILE A 395 30.65 -9.17 15.16
C ILE A 395 30.26 -7.80 14.61
N TYR A 396 29.12 -7.74 13.93
CA TYR A 396 28.66 -6.53 13.24
C TYR A 396 27.64 -5.73 14.05
N ALA A 397 27.55 -4.43 13.81
CA ALA A 397 26.61 -3.54 14.49
C ALA A 397 25.15 -4.03 14.41
N GLU A 398 24.72 -4.65 13.30
CA GLU A 398 23.40 -5.26 13.20
C GLU A 398 23.22 -6.45 14.16
N GLU A 399 24.25 -7.26 14.35
CA GLU A 399 24.23 -8.37 15.30
C GLU A 399 24.23 -7.88 16.75
N LEU A 400 25.03 -6.86 17.04
CA LEU A 400 25.06 -6.19 18.34
C LEU A 400 23.71 -5.55 18.64
N ALA A 401 23.09 -4.86 17.68
CA ALA A 401 21.78 -4.26 17.83
C ALA A 401 20.70 -5.30 18.16
N LYS A 402 20.71 -6.45 17.47
CA LYS A 402 19.79 -7.56 17.75
C LYS A 402 20.00 -8.12 19.16
N LYS A 403 21.24 -8.27 19.60
CA LYS A 403 21.57 -8.71 20.96
C LYS A 403 21.08 -7.71 22.02
N MET A 404 21.38 -6.42 21.85
CA MET A 404 20.96 -5.36 22.78
C MET A 404 19.43 -5.31 22.89
N LYS A 405 18.73 -5.37 21.75
CA LYS A 405 17.27 -5.42 21.73
C LYS A 405 16.72 -6.66 22.47
N GLY A 406 17.37 -7.81 22.31
CA GLY A 406 16.99 -9.04 23.03
C GLY A 406 17.17 -8.95 24.54
N LEU A 407 18.00 -8.02 25.03
CA LEU A 407 18.24 -7.74 26.44
C LEU A 407 17.38 -6.59 26.99
N GLY A 408 16.51 -5.99 26.18
CA GLY A 408 15.70 -4.83 26.57
C GLY A 408 16.41 -3.48 26.43
N GLU A 409 17.65 -3.45 25.95
CA GLU A 409 18.45 -2.23 25.77
C GLU A 409 18.15 -1.56 24.42
N GLU A 410 16.94 -1.00 24.30
CA GLU A 410 16.46 -0.42 23.04
C GLU A 410 17.30 0.78 22.57
N ASP A 411 17.77 1.63 23.49
CA ASP A 411 18.60 2.79 23.18
C ASP A 411 19.98 2.38 22.62
N LEU A 412 20.59 1.33 23.18
CA LEU A 412 21.86 0.82 22.67
C LEU A 412 21.67 0.18 21.30
N ALA A 413 20.57 -0.55 21.10
CA ALA A 413 20.23 -1.13 19.79
C ALA A 413 19.98 -0.04 18.74
N ALA A 414 19.26 1.02 19.08
CA ALA A 414 18.98 2.15 18.20
C ALA A 414 20.27 2.88 17.79
N LYS A 415 21.18 3.11 18.74
CA LYS A 415 22.49 3.72 18.47
C LYS A 415 23.32 2.90 17.47
N CYS A 416 23.32 1.56 17.56
CA CYS A 416 23.96 0.71 16.55
C CYS A 416 23.43 0.97 15.12
N TYR A 417 22.11 1.04 14.94
CA TYR A 417 21.51 1.37 13.64
C TYR A 417 21.83 2.80 13.20
N GLN A 418 21.96 3.74 14.15
CA GLN A 418 22.38 5.10 13.84
C GLN A 418 23.83 5.14 13.34
N PHE A 419 24.76 4.38 13.93
CA PHE A 419 26.13 4.27 13.39
C PHE A 419 26.16 3.70 11.97
N ILE A 420 25.36 2.66 11.71
CA ILE A 420 25.20 2.11 10.36
C ILE A 420 24.71 3.21 9.42
N LYS A 421 23.65 3.95 9.79
CA LYS A 421 23.09 5.03 8.98
C LYS A 421 24.07 6.17 8.76
N ASN A 422 24.81 6.59 9.79
CA ASN A 422 25.73 7.73 9.76
C ASN A 422 26.95 7.48 8.87
N VAL A 423 27.43 6.24 8.82
CA VAL A 423 28.48 5.84 7.87
C VAL A 423 28.00 5.95 6.41
N TYR A 424 26.68 5.87 6.18
CA TYR A 424 26.07 5.97 4.85
C TYR A 424 25.34 7.30 4.59
N SER A 425 25.32 8.24 5.54
CA SER A 425 24.62 9.53 5.39
C SER A 425 25.57 10.63 4.91
N ASP A 426 25.04 11.48 4.05
CA ASP A 426 25.73 12.56 3.32
C ASP A 426 26.31 13.69 4.22
N ASP A 427 26.02 13.73 5.52
CA ASP A 427 26.44 14.81 6.45
C ASP A 427 27.69 14.45 7.29
N GLN A 428 28.85 14.23 6.65
CA GLN A 428 30.13 14.19 7.39
C GLN A 428 30.69 15.57 7.74
N THR A 429 29.99 16.63 7.37
CA THR A 429 30.19 17.97 7.87
C THR A 429 29.27 18.23 9.06
N THR A 430 29.84 18.73 10.16
CA THR A 430 29.19 19.29 11.37
C THR A 430 28.50 18.34 12.36
N PHE A 431 29.30 17.75 13.25
CA PHE A 431 28.95 17.58 14.67
C PHE A 431 30.21 17.85 15.51
N ILE A 432 30.60 19.14 15.60
CA ILE A 432 31.64 19.64 16.52
C ILE A 432 31.05 20.61 17.56
N SER A 433 29.75 20.86 17.57
CA SER A 433 29.15 21.68 18.64
C SER A 433 27.82 21.10 19.08
N ARG A 434 27.79 20.64 20.34
CA ARG A 434 26.65 20.11 21.11
C ARG A 434 26.44 18.59 20.97
N ILE A 435 27.14 17.82 21.80
CA ILE A 435 26.63 17.21 23.05
C ILE A 435 27.85 16.88 23.91
#